data_AF-A0A9E1RH04-F1
#
_entry.id   AF-A0A9E1RH04-F1
#
_cell.length_a   1.000
_cell.length_b   1.000
_cell.length_c   1.000
_cell.angle_alpha   90.00
_cell.angle_beta   90.00
_cell.angle_gamma   90.00
#
_symmetry.space_group_name_H-M   'P 1'
#
loop_
_entity.id
_entity.type
_entity.pdbx_description
1 polymer ?
#
loop_
_entity_poly.entity_id
_entity_poly.type
_entity_poly.pdbx_seq_one_letter_code
_entity_poly.pdbx_strand_id
1 'polypeptide(L)'
;MGKNSQDTADKANQVSEAANVISQNVQTVATGTEEMSASIKEIANNSSEAAKVTADAVEGAKKANQIVSKLGDSSQEIGDVIKVITSIAEQTNLLALNATIEAARAGEAGKGFAVVANEVKELANQTAKATEDISTKIQAIQTDTGEAVDSIADITQVVSRINDIATSIASMVEEQTATTNEMSRNVQEAATGSIQIAENTAEVANAAGSTKQGADDTGLASKELSNMSMTMQNLVREYEEKSGNKATHKEPLFDRIGGKGAVDAAVGVFYDKVMNDNNLKPFFDGVDMNRQKGKMKVFLTYAFGGAQNYSGKSMREAHQHLVEKGLKESHFNKVMQHLGSTLRELNVPNDMIQEAAAIAMSTKNDVLNH
;
A
#
# COMPACT_ATOMS: atom_id res chain seq x y z
N MET A 1 7.32 -31.13 5.36
CA MET A 1 7.37 -30.51 4.03
C MET A 1 6.02 -30.59 3.32
N GLY A 2 5.46 -31.79 3.07
CA GLY A 2 4.17 -31.92 2.36
C GLY A 2 2.98 -31.13 2.94
N LYS A 3 2.85 -31.05 4.27
CA LYS A 3 1.81 -30.21 4.92
C LYS A 3 1.96 -28.71 4.61
N ASN A 4 3.17 -28.17 4.77
CA ASN A 4 3.43 -26.75 4.48
C ASN A 4 3.17 -26.43 3.00
N SER A 5 3.54 -27.33 2.09
CA SER A 5 3.25 -27.18 0.66
C SER A 5 1.75 -27.21 0.36
N GLN A 6 0.99 -28.08 1.03
CA GLN A 6 -0.47 -28.07 0.91
C GLN A 6 -1.07 -26.74 1.42
N ASP A 7 -0.64 -26.29 2.59
CA ASP A 7 -1.12 -25.03 3.17
C ASP A 7 -0.83 -23.84 2.23
N THR A 8 0.34 -23.82 1.58
CA THR A 8 0.70 -22.81 0.56
C THR A 8 -0.24 -22.88 -0.65
N ALA A 9 -0.52 -24.08 -1.18
CA ALA A 9 -1.43 -24.24 -2.32
C ALA A 9 -2.86 -23.78 -1.98
N ASP A 10 -3.35 -24.12 -0.79
CA ASP A 10 -4.68 -23.71 -0.33
C ASP A 10 -4.77 -22.20 -0.16
N LYS A 11 -3.71 -21.56 0.38
CA LYS A 11 -3.63 -20.10 0.51
C LYS A 11 -3.55 -19.39 -0.83
N ALA A 12 -2.80 -19.96 -1.78
CA ALA A 12 -2.75 -19.48 -3.14
C ALA A 12 -4.16 -19.53 -3.78
N ASN A 13 -4.86 -20.66 -3.69
CA ASN A 13 -6.22 -20.75 -4.23
C ASN A 13 -7.17 -19.69 -3.61
N GLN A 14 -7.08 -19.43 -2.31
CA GLN A 14 -7.85 -18.36 -1.65
C GLN A 14 -7.54 -16.97 -2.20
N VAL A 15 -6.26 -16.66 -2.46
CA VAL A 15 -5.85 -15.37 -3.05
C VAL A 15 -6.33 -15.24 -4.50
N SER A 16 -6.29 -16.32 -5.28
CA SER A 16 -6.82 -16.34 -6.65
C SER A 16 -8.32 -16.09 -6.69
N GLU A 17 -9.08 -16.71 -5.78
CA GLU A 17 -10.52 -16.46 -5.64
C GLU A 17 -10.82 -15.01 -5.24
N ALA A 18 -10.06 -14.44 -4.29
CA ALA A 18 -10.17 -13.04 -3.94
C ALA A 18 -9.86 -12.10 -5.11
N ALA A 19 -8.84 -12.41 -5.92
CA ALA A 19 -8.49 -11.64 -7.12
C ALA A 19 -9.63 -11.66 -8.17
N ASN A 20 -10.31 -12.80 -8.35
CA ASN A 20 -11.47 -12.90 -9.22
C ASN A 20 -12.64 -12.02 -8.72
N VAL A 21 -12.89 -12.00 -7.41
CA VAL A 21 -13.91 -11.10 -6.82
C VAL A 21 -13.54 -9.64 -7.02
N ILE A 22 -12.27 -9.27 -6.85
CA ILE A 22 -11.79 -7.90 -7.15
C ILE A 22 -12.03 -7.57 -8.63
N SER A 23 -11.72 -8.47 -9.56
CA SER A 23 -11.97 -8.25 -10.99
C SER A 23 -13.45 -7.98 -11.29
N GLN A 24 -14.37 -8.69 -10.61
CA GLN A 24 -15.80 -8.44 -10.75
C GLN A 24 -16.20 -7.07 -10.21
N ASN A 25 -15.69 -6.68 -9.03
CA ASN A 25 -15.95 -5.36 -8.44
C ASN A 25 -15.40 -4.24 -9.34
N VAL A 26 -14.22 -4.41 -9.91
CA VAL A 26 -13.61 -3.46 -10.85
C VAL A 26 -14.48 -3.31 -12.10
N GLN A 27 -15.07 -4.39 -12.62
CA GLN A 27 -16.01 -4.31 -13.73
C GLN A 27 -17.27 -3.49 -13.37
N THR A 28 -17.79 -3.62 -12.16
CA THR A 28 -18.91 -2.79 -11.67
C THR A 28 -18.52 -1.31 -11.60
N VAL A 29 -17.32 -1.00 -11.10
CA VAL A 29 -16.82 0.39 -11.05
C VAL A 29 -16.59 0.95 -12.47
N ALA A 30 -16.14 0.12 -13.41
CA ALA A 30 -16.00 0.51 -14.82
C ALA A 30 -17.34 0.95 -15.41
N THR A 31 -18.40 0.16 -15.23
CA THR A 31 -19.76 0.52 -15.66
C THR A 31 -20.22 1.82 -14.99
N GLY A 32 -19.99 2.00 -13.69
CA GLY A 32 -20.32 3.25 -12.99
C GLY A 32 -19.55 4.46 -13.53
N THR A 33 -18.32 4.26 -14.01
CA THR A 33 -17.49 5.32 -14.63
C THR A 33 -18.01 5.70 -16.02
N GLU A 34 -18.53 4.74 -16.79
CA GLU A 34 -19.19 4.98 -18.08
C GLU A 34 -20.51 5.75 -17.88
N GLU A 35 -21.32 5.37 -16.89
CA GLU A 35 -22.56 6.08 -16.53
C GLU A 35 -22.27 7.51 -16.04
N MET A 36 -21.22 7.70 -15.25
CA MET A 36 -20.75 9.02 -14.83
C MET A 36 -20.36 9.87 -16.03
N SER A 37 -19.62 9.29 -16.99
CA SER A 37 -19.23 9.98 -18.23
C SER A 37 -20.43 10.42 -19.07
N ALA A 38 -21.49 9.61 -19.12
CA ALA A 38 -22.73 9.98 -19.77
C ALA A 38 -23.44 11.13 -19.05
N SER A 39 -23.52 11.06 -17.71
CA SER A 39 -24.14 12.10 -16.87
C SER A 39 -23.41 13.44 -17.00
N ILE A 40 -22.07 13.43 -17.01
CA ILE A 40 -21.25 14.65 -17.19
C ILE A 40 -21.54 15.30 -18.55
N LYS A 41 -21.67 14.51 -19.64
CA LYS A 41 -22.03 15.04 -20.96
C LYS A 41 -23.43 15.67 -20.98
N GLU A 42 -24.38 15.08 -20.27
CA GLU A 42 -25.72 15.64 -20.14
C GLU A 42 -25.71 16.95 -19.36
N ILE A 43 -24.97 17.02 -18.25
CA ILE A 43 -24.77 18.26 -17.48
C ILE A 43 -24.13 19.35 -18.35
N ALA A 44 -23.13 18.99 -19.15
CA ALA A 44 -22.47 19.91 -20.08
C ALA A 44 -23.47 20.52 -21.09
N ASN A 45 -24.30 19.66 -21.70
CA ASN A 45 -25.31 20.08 -22.66
C ASN A 45 -26.37 20.98 -21.99
N ASN A 46 -26.86 20.59 -20.80
CA ASN A 46 -27.85 21.35 -20.06
C ASN A 46 -27.30 22.72 -19.61
N SER A 47 -26.04 22.79 -19.21
CA SER A 47 -25.38 24.06 -18.85
C SER A 47 -25.23 24.99 -20.06
N SER A 48 -24.87 24.43 -21.21
CA SER A 48 -24.78 25.19 -22.47
C SER A 48 -26.14 25.73 -22.91
N GLU A 49 -27.19 24.92 -22.84
CA GLU A 49 -28.55 25.36 -23.16
C GLU A 49 -29.03 26.42 -22.14
N ALA A 50 -28.73 26.26 -20.86
CA ALA A 50 -29.05 27.27 -19.85
C ALA A 50 -28.36 28.61 -20.15
N ALA A 51 -27.10 28.61 -20.56
CA ALA A 51 -26.38 29.83 -20.95
C ALA A 51 -27.04 30.51 -22.15
N LYS A 52 -27.48 29.74 -23.15
CA LYS A 52 -28.20 30.25 -24.32
C LYS A 52 -29.56 30.86 -23.96
N VAL A 53 -30.37 30.16 -23.17
CA VAL A 53 -31.66 30.68 -22.68
C VAL A 53 -31.47 31.97 -21.87
N THR A 54 -30.40 32.03 -21.09
CA THR A 54 -30.05 33.22 -20.30
C THR A 54 -29.68 34.40 -21.19
N ALA A 55 -28.91 34.17 -22.26
CA ALA A 55 -28.59 35.21 -23.25
C ALA A 55 -29.85 35.74 -23.97
N ASP A 56 -30.77 34.84 -24.34
CA ASP A 56 -32.07 35.23 -24.93
C ASP A 56 -32.91 36.06 -23.94
N ALA A 57 -32.90 35.69 -22.66
CA ALA A 57 -33.60 36.43 -21.60
C ALA A 57 -33.03 37.84 -21.39
N VAL A 58 -31.69 38.02 -21.46
CA VAL A 58 -31.05 39.35 -21.39
C VAL A 58 -31.54 40.24 -22.54
N GLU A 59 -31.58 39.72 -23.76
CA GLU A 59 -32.04 40.47 -24.92
C GLU A 59 -33.55 40.80 -24.80
N GLY A 60 -34.35 39.87 -24.26
CA GLY A 60 -35.76 40.10 -23.94
C GLY A 60 -35.96 41.23 -22.93
N ALA A 61 -35.21 41.20 -21.81
CA ALA A 61 -35.25 42.24 -20.78
C ALA A 61 -34.84 43.61 -21.33
N LYS A 62 -33.80 43.65 -22.18
CA LYS A 62 -33.35 44.88 -22.85
C LYS A 62 -34.44 45.48 -23.73
N LYS A 63 -35.14 44.67 -24.53
CA LYS A 63 -36.27 45.13 -25.35
C LYS A 63 -37.43 45.63 -24.50
N ALA A 64 -37.75 44.93 -23.41
CA ALA A 64 -38.78 45.38 -22.47
C ALA A 64 -38.42 46.75 -21.87
N ASN A 65 -37.17 46.93 -21.43
CA ASN A 65 -36.69 48.21 -20.89
C ASN A 65 -36.83 49.36 -21.91
N GLN A 66 -36.50 49.12 -23.18
CA GLN A 66 -36.66 50.12 -24.25
C GLN A 66 -38.13 50.51 -24.46
N ILE A 67 -39.05 49.55 -24.43
CA ILE A 67 -40.48 49.81 -24.61
C ILE A 67 -41.05 50.60 -23.43
N VAL A 68 -40.69 50.21 -22.20
CA VAL A 68 -41.14 50.88 -20.98
C VAL A 68 -40.55 52.29 -20.88
N SER A 69 -39.27 52.48 -21.21
CA SER A 69 -38.65 53.80 -21.27
C SER A 69 -39.37 54.72 -22.27
N LYS A 70 -39.70 54.21 -23.46
CA LYS A 70 -40.44 54.98 -24.46
C LYS A 70 -41.85 55.34 -23.99
N LEU A 71 -42.49 54.48 -23.21
CA LEU A 71 -43.79 54.77 -22.58
C LEU A 71 -43.66 55.88 -21.52
N GLY A 72 -42.57 55.87 -20.75
CA GLY A 72 -42.23 56.95 -19.82
C GLY A 72 -42.08 58.30 -20.53
N ASP A 73 -41.28 58.33 -21.60
CA ASP A 73 -41.08 59.52 -22.44
C ASP A 73 -42.41 60.03 -23.03
N SER A 74 -43.21 59.13 -23.60
CA SER A 74 -44.52 59.48 -24.19
C SER A 74 -45.50 60.01 -23.13
N SER A 75 -45.46 59.45 -21.91
CA SER A 75 -46.30 59.92 -20.80
C SER A 75 -45.86 61.30 -20.31
N GLN A 76 -44.56 61.59 -20.34
CA GLN A 76 -44.02 62.92 -20.04
C GLN A 76 -44.48 63.95 -21.07
N GLU A 77 -44.41 63.64 -22.37
CA GLU A 77 -44.92 64.50 -23.44
C GLU A 77 -46.42 64.81 -23.27
N ILE A 78 -47.23 63.79 -22.95
CA ILE A 78 -48.66 63.98 -22.66
C ILE A 78 -48.85 64.89 -21.45
N GLY A 79 -48.07 64.69 -20.38
CA GLY A 79 -48.12 65.54 -19.19
C GLY A 79 -47.87 67.01 -19.50
N ASP A 80 -46.92 67.31 -20.39
CA ASP A 80 -46.63 68.68 -20.81
C ASP A 80 -47.74 69.28 -21.69
N VAL A 81 -48.38 68.48 -22.56
CA VAL A 81 -49.58 68.90 -23.30
C VAL A 81 -50.74 69.22 -22.36
N ILE A 82 -50.96 68.40 -21.33
CA ILE A 82 -52.03 68.62 -20.34
C ILE A 82 -51.83 69.93 -19.59
N LYS A 83 -50.59 70.29 -19.19
CA LYS A 83 -50.29 71.59 -18.57
C LYS A 83 -50.69 72.77 -19.47
N VAL A 84 -50.45 72.67 -20.78
CA VAL A 84 -50.86 73.71 -21.75
C VAL A 84 -52.38 73.80 -21.82
N ILE A 85 -53.10 72.68 -21.88
CA ILE A 85 -54.57 72.67 -21.92
C ILE A 85 -55.15 73.27 -20.64
N THR A 86 -54.60 72.92 -19.46
CA THR A 86 -55.02 73.53 -18.19
C THR A 86 -54.84 75.05 -18.21
N SER A 87 -53.70 75.55 -18.70
CA SER A 87 -53.48 76.99 -18.84
C SER A 87 -54.46 77.66 -19.82
N ILE A 88 -54.79 77.00 -20.94
CA ILE A 88 -55.80 77.49 -21.89
C ILE A 88 -57.19 77.54 -21.22
N ALA A 89 -57.56 76.53 -20.44
CA ALA A 89 -58.83 76.49 -19.72
C ALA A 89 -58.92 77.63 -18.68
N GLU A 90 -57.85 77.89 -17.93
CA GLU A 90 -57.75 79.00 -16.98
C GLU A 90 -57.87 80.36 -17.67
N GLN A 91 -57.17 80.56 -18.80
CA GLN A 91 -57.27 81.79 -19.60
C GLN A 91 -58.69 81.97 -20.17
N THR A 92 -59.31 80.90 -20.64
CA THR A 92 -60.68 80.91 -21.18
C THR A 92 -61.68 81.27 -20.10
N ASN A 93 -61.52 80.73 -18.88
CA ASN A 93 -62.34 81.08 -17.72
C ASN A 93 -62.20 82.56 -17.35
N LEU A 94 -60.98 83.11 -17.42
CA LEU A 94 -60.71 84.53 -17.14
C LEU A 94 -61.31 85.45 -18.22
N LEU A 95 -61.21 85.06 -19.49
CA LEU A 95 -61.86 85.77 -20.61
C LEU A 95 -63.39 85.74 -20.47
N ALA A 96 -63.97 84.59 -20.13
CA ALA A 96 -65.40 84.43 -19.89
C ALA A 96 -65.87 85.29 -18.72
N LEU A 97 -65.09 85.35 -17.62
CA LEU A 97 -65.37 86.22 -16.49
C LEU A 97 -65.39 87.71 -16.90
N ASN A 98 -64.39 88.15 -17.68
CA ASN A 98 -64.35 89.52 -18.20
C ASN A 98 -65.56 89.82 -19.10
N ALA A 99 -65.97 88.86 -19.94
CA ALA A 99 -67.16 88.98 -20.77
C ALA A 99 -68.45 89.07 -19.94
N THR A 100 -68.58 88.29 -18.85
CA THR A 100 -69.71 88.38 -17.91
C THR A 100 -69.76 89.76 -17.24
N ILE A 101 -68.61 90.33 -16.88
CA ILE A 101 -68.51 91.68 -16.30
C ILE A 101 -68.98 92.74 -17.30
N GLU A 102 -68.50 92.68 -18.55
CA GLU A 102 -68.88 93.67 -19.56
C GLU A 102 -70.34 93.51 -20.01
N ALA A 103 -70.86 92.28 -20.04
CA ALA A 103 -72.27 92.01 -20.29
C ALA A 103 -73.18 92.59 -19.18
N ALA A 104 -72.77 92.49 -17.91
CA ALA A 104 -73.47 93.14 -16.80
C ALA A 104 -73.42 94.67 -16.92
N ARG A 105 -72.31 95.23 -17.40
CA ARG A 105 -72.13 96.67 -17.64
C ARG A 105 -73.04 97.21 -18.75
N ALA A 106 -73.34 96.40 -19.75
CA ALA A 106 -74.26 96.74 -20.84
C ALA A 106 -75.76 96.66 -20.45
N GLY A 107 -76.10 96.22 -19.23
CA GLY A 107 -77.47 96.16 -18.72
C GLY A 107 -78.38 95.21 -19.51
N GLU A 108 -79.60 95.65 -19.84
CA GLU A 108 -80.59 94.83 -20.58
C GLU A 108 -80.08 94.36 -21.95
N ALA A 109 -79.28 95.18 -22.64
CA ALA A 109 -78.72 94.85 -23.95
C ALA A 109 -77.66 93.72 -23.89
N GLY A 110 -77.07 93.47 -22.72
CA GLY A 110 -76.03 92.47 -22.50
C GLY A 110 -76.53 91.09 -22.08
N LYS A 111 -77.84 90.90 -21.81
CA LYS A 111 -78.38 89.63 -21.26
C LYS A 111 -78.04 88.39 -22.07
N GLY A 112 -78.14 88.46 -23.41
CA GLY A 112 -77.78 87.33 -24.28
C GLY A 112 -76.29 86.99 -24.23
N PHE A 113 -75.44 88.03 -24.16
CA PHE A 113 -73.98 87.87 -24.01
C PHE A 113 -73.61 87.29 -22.63
N ALA A 114 -74.32 87.67 -21.57
CA ALA A 114 -74.10 87.14 -20.22
C ALA A 114 -74.37 85.62 -20.13
N VAL A 115 -75.39 85.12 -20.83
CA VAL A 115 -75.68 83.68 -20.90
C VAL A 115 -74.54 82.92 -21.58
N VAL A 116 -74.08 83.40 -22.74
CA VAL A 116 -72.96 82.78 -23.46
C VAL A 116 -71.67 82.82 -22.63
N ALA A 117 -71.38 83.95 -21.97
CA ALA A 117 -70.19 84.07 -21.12
C ALA A 117 -70.22 83.09 -19.94
N ASN A 118 -71.38 82.88 -19.30
CA ASN A 118 -71.53 81.89 -18.25
C ASN A 118 -71.38 80.44 -18.76
N GLU A 119 -71.90 80.13 -19.94
CA GLU A 119 -71.74 78.80 -20.56
C GLU A 119 -70.26 78.52 -20.86
N VAL A 120 -69.54 79.48 -21.46
CA VAL A 120 -68.09 79.37 -21.72
C VAL A 120 -67.31 79.19 -20.42
N LYS A 121 -67.69 79.91 -19.36
CA LYS A 121 -67.09 79.78 -18.03
C LYS A 121 -67.26 78.36 -17.46
N GLU A 122 -68.45 77.79 -17.59
CA GLU A 122 -68.73 76.44 -17.12
C GLU A 122 -67.95 75.39 -17.92
N LEU A 123 -67.92 75.49 -19.25
CA LEU A 123 -67.09 74.61 -20.09
C LEU A 123 -65.59 74.70 -19.74
N ALA A 124 -65.10 75.90 -19.43
CA ALA A 124 -63.71 76.09 -19.02
C ALA A 124 -63.41 75.40 -17.68
N ASN A 125 -64.33 75.48 -16.70
CA ASN A 125 -64.19 74.77 -15.42
C ASN A 125 -64.24 73.24 -15.60
N GLN A 126 -65.16 72.73 -16.43
CA GLN A 126 -65.25 71.30 -16.75
C GLN A 126 -63.98 70.81 -17.46
N THR A 127 -63.42 71.61 -18.36
CA THR A 127 -62.15 71.33 -19.03
C THR A 127 -61.01 71.26 -18.01
N ALA A 128 -60.89 72.24 -17.11
CA ALA A 128 -59.87 72.25 -16.06
C ALA A 128 -59.97 70.99 -15.17
N LYS A 129 -61.19 70.62 -14.75
CA LYS A 129 -61.45 69.42 -13.96
C LYS A 129 -61.03 68.15 -14.70
N ALA A 130 -61.40 68.02 -15.97
CA ALA A 130 -61.00 66.87 -16.79
C ALA A 130 -59.48 66.79 -16.97
N THR A 131 -58.79 67.93 -17.15
CA THR A 131 -57.33 67.95 -17.24
C THR A 131 -56.63 67.56 -15.95
N GLU A 132 -57.19 67.93 -14.78
CA GLU A 132 -56.68 67.52 -13.46
C GLU A 132 -56.77 66.00 -13.28
N ASP A 133 -57.91 65.41 -13.64
CA ASP A 133 -58.12 63.96 -13.59
C ASP A 133 -57.16 63.21 -14.53
N ILE A 134 -56.94 63.73 -15.74
CA ILE A 134 -55.96 63.15 -16.69
C ILE A 134 -54.53 63.29 -16.15
N SER A 135 -54.17 64.45 -15.59
CA SER A 135 -52.85 64.67 -14.99
C SER A 135 -52.55 63.64 -13.90
N THR A 136 -53.53 63.35 -13.04
CA THR A 136 -53.40 62.33 -11.99
C THR A 136 -53.15 60.94 -12.59
N LYS A 137 -53.84 60.58 -13.68
CA LYS A 137 -53.63 59.30 -14.38
C LYS A 137 -52.26 59.22 -15.04
N ILE A 138 -51.78 60.30 -15.65
CA ILE A 138 -50.44 60.34 -16.26
C ILE A 138 -49.36 60.18 -15.20
N GLN A 139 -49.51 60.83 -14.04
CA GLN A 139 -48.56 60.69 -12.95
C GLN A 139 -48.50 59.25 -12.40
N ALA A 140 -49.65 58.57 -12.32
CA ALA A 140 -49.69 57.14 -11.99
C ALA A 140 -48.96 56.30 -13.04
N ILE A 141 -49.21 56.52 -14.34
CA ILE A 141 -48.51 55.81 -15.42
C ILE A 141 -46.99 56.02 -15.35
N GLN A 142 -46.53 57.24 -15.07
CA GLN A 142 -45.11 57.56 -14.89
C GLN A 142 -44.49 56.84 -13.70
N THR A 143 -45.21 56.75 -12.59
CA THR A 143 -44.77 56.02 -11.40
C THR A 143 -44.66 54.53 -11.70
N ASP A 144 -45.72 53.93 -12.27
CA ASP A 144 -45.77 52.51 -12.63
C ASP A 144 -44.68 52.14 -13.67
N THR A 145 -44.39 53.04 -14.62
CA THR A 145 -43.28 52.82 -15.57
C THR A 145 -41.92 52.89 -14.91
N GLY A 146 -41.71 53.77 -13.92
CA GLY A 146 -40.49 53.80 -13.11
C GLY A 146 -40.27 52.49 -12.35
N GLU A 147 -41.29 52.01 -11.64
CA GLU A 147 -41.24 50.74 -10.91
C GLU A 147 -40.99 49.54 -11.84
N ALA A 148 -41.55 49.57 -13.06
CA ALA A 148 -41.30 48.56 -14.07
C ALA A 148 -39.85 48.56 -14.57
N VAL A 149 -39.22 49.73 -14.76
CA VAL A 149 -37.80 49.85 -15.13
C VAL A 149 -36.91 49.25 -14.05
N ASP A 150 -37.16 49.61 -12.78
CA ASP A 150 -36.39 49.07 -11.65
C ASP A 150 -36.51 47.54 -11.56
N SER A 151 -37.74 47.02 -11.73
CA SER A 151 -37.99 45.57 -11.73
C SER A 151 -37.26 44.85 -12.89
N ILE A 152 -37.19 45.46 -14.07
CA ILE A 152 -36.46 44.91 -15.22
C ILE A 152 -34.94 44.92 -14.96
N ALA A 153 -34.43 45.95 -14.29
CA ALA A 153 -33.02 46.03 -13.91
C ALA A 153 -32.65 44.90 -12.93
N ASP A 154 -33.49 44.64 -11.92
CA ASP A 154 -33.30 43.54 -10.96
C ASP A 154 -33.32 42.18 -11.66
N ILE A 155 -34.27 41.95 -12.57
CA ILE A 155 -34.32 40.72 -13.39
C ILE A 155 -33.04 40.57 -14.19
N THR A 156 -32.54 41.64 -14.80
CA THR A 156 -31.29 41.61 -15.59
C THR A 156 -30.10 41.21 -14.72
N GLN A 157 -30.02 41.68 -13.48
CA GLN A 157 -28.97 41.28 -12.54
C GLN A 157 -29.06 39.79 -12.18
N VAL A 158 -30.26 39.28 -11.91
CA VAL A 158 -30.48 37.86 -11.61
C VAL A 158 -30.09 36.98 -12.80
N VAL A 159 -30.50 37.36 -14.00
CA VAL A 159 -30.16 36.64 -15.25
C VAL A 159 -28.66 36.66 -15.50
N SER A 160 -27.96 37.78 -15.27
CA SER A 160 -26.49 37.83 -15.36
C SER A 160 -25.83 36.85 -14.39
N ARG A 161 -26.32 36.76 -13.15
CA ARG A 161 -25.78 35.82 -12.16
C ARG A 161 -26.01 34.37 -12.55
N ILE A 162 -27.12 34.05 -13.22
CA ILE A 162 -27.38 32.71 -13.77
C ILE A 162 -26.34 32.37 -14.85
N ASN A 163 -26.00 33.33 -15.72
CA ASN A 163 -24.97 33.13 -16.76
C ASN A 163 -23.59 32.83 -16.15
N ASP A 164 -23.21 33.54 -15.08
CA ASP A 164 -21.95 33.30 -14.37
C ASP A 164 -21.92 31.90 -13.74
N ILE A 165 -23.04 31.45 -13.16
CA ILE A 165 -23.18 30.10 -12.61
C ILE A 165 -23.05 29.04 -13.72
N ALA A 166 -23.71 29.23 -14.87
CA ALA A 166 -23.61 28.31 -16.00
C ALA A 166 -22.16 28.19 -16.53
N THR A 167 -21.42 29.31 -16.54
CA THR A 167 -20.00 29.34 -16.92
C THR A 167 -19.14 28.59 -15.89
N SER A 168 -19.41 28.77 -14.61
CA SER A 168 -18.73 28.02 -13.54
C SER A 168 -19.04 26.52 -13.57
N ILE A 169 -20.27 26.13 -13.94
CA ILE A 169 -20.64 24.72 -14.12
C ILE A 169 -19.85 24.13 -15.28
N ALA A 170 -19.69 24.86 -16.39
CA ALA A 170 -18.90 24.40 -17.53
C ALA A 170 -17.45 24.10 -17.15
N SER A 171 -16.80 24.94 -16.34
CA SER A 171 -15.45 24.64 -15.85
C SER A 171 -15.39 23.43 -14.92
N MET A 172 -16.39 23.26 -14.04
CA MET A 172 -16.47 22.09 -13.16
C MET A 172 -16.69 20.79 -13.95
N VAL A 173 -17.43 20.85 -15.05
CA VAL A 173 -17.64 19.73 -15.97
C VAL A 173 -16.33 19.29 -16.64
N GLU A 174 -15.45 20.23 -17.02
CA GLU A 174 -14.12 19.92 -17.57
C GLU A 174 -13.26 19.17 -16.55
N GLU A 175 -13.25 19.64 -15.29
CA GLU A 175 -12.52 18.98 -14.21
C GLU A 175 -13.07 17.58 -13.91
N GLN A 176 -14.39 17.44 -13.77
CA GLN A 176 -15.04 16.14 -13.58
C GLN A 176 -14.77 15.18 -14.73
N THR A 177 -14.72 15.67 -15.97
CA THR A 177 -14.36 14.85 -17.14
C THR A 177 -12.94 14.31 -17.01
N ALA A 178 -11.98 15.16 -16.62
CA ALA A 178 -10.60 14.74 -16.41
C ALA A 178 -10.49 13.67 -15.30
N THR A 179 -11.12 13.91 -14.14
CA THR A 179 -11.13 12.95 -13.03
C THR A 179 -11.78 11.62 -13.41
N THR A 180 -12.86 11.66 -14.20
CA THR A 180 -13.56 10.44 -14.66
C THR A 180 -12.71 9.63 -15.63
N ASN A 181 -11.96 10.30 -16.52
CA ASN A 181 -11.00 9.63 -17.40
C ASN A 181 -9.83 9.00 -16.61
N GLU A 182 -9.33 9.65 -15.56
CA GLU A 182 -8.32 9.08 -14.67
C GLU A 182 -8.87 7.87 -13.89
N MET A 183 -10.10 7.96 -13.38
CA MET A 183 -10.77 6.83 -12.75
C MET A 183 -10.88 5.63 -13.70
N SER A 184 -11.31 5.86 -14.95
CA SER A 184 -11.40 4.82 -15.97
C SER A 184 -10.04 4.13 -16.21
N ARG A 185 -8.95 4.91 -16.28
CA ARG A 185 -7.59 4.37 -16.41
C ARG A 185 -7.20 3.53 -15.19
N ASN A 186 -7.40 4.04 -13.98
CA ASN A 186 -7.06 3.34 -12.74
C ASN A 186 -7.85 2.03 -12.58
N VAL A 187 -9.12 2.03 -12.97
CA VAL A 187 -9.97 0.84 -13.01
C VAL A 187 -9.41 -0.20 -13.98
N GLN A 188 -9.01 0.22 -15.18
CA GLN A 188 -8.40 -0.68 -16.16
C GLN A 188 -7.08 -1.28 -15.65
N GLU A 189 -6.23 -0.48 -15.02
CA GLU A 189 -4.99 -0.95 -14.39
C GLU A 189 -5.26 -1.93 -13.25
N ALA A 190 -6.25 -1.66 -12.39
CA ALA A 190 -6.67 -2.56 -11.32
C ALA A 190 -7.22 -3.89 -11.84
N ALA A 191 -7.97 -3.89 -12.95
CA ALA A 191 -8.45 -5.09 -13.61
C ALA A 191 -7.27 -5.96 -14.09
N THR A 192 -6.32 -5.34 -14.81
CA THR A 192 -5.11 -6.03 -15.28
C THR A 192 -4.29 -6.58 -14.12
N GLY A 193 -4.09 -5.80 -13.05
CA GLY A 193 -3.38 -6.26 -11.85
C GLY A 193 -4.07 -7.44 -11.16
N SER A 194 -5.41 -7.47 -11.13
CA SER A 194 -6.16 -8.59 -10.54
C SER A 194 -5.98 -9.87 -11.34
N ILE A 195 -5.99 -9.79 -12.68
CA ILE A 195 -5.71 -10.94 -13.56
C ILE A 195 -4.30 -11.47 -13.31
N GLN A 196 -3.30 -10.59 -13.26
CA GLN A 196 -1.91 -10.97 -13.00
C GLN A 196 -1.72 -11.62 -11.62
N ILE A 197 -2.41 -11.14 -10.59
CA ILE A 197 -2.40 -11.76 -9.26
C ILE A 197 -2.97 -13.18 -9.34
N ALA A 198 -4.11 -13.36 -10.01
CA ALA A 198 -4.74 -14.68 -10.16
C ALA A 198 -3.82 -15.68 -10.88
N GLU A 199 -3.15 -15.26 -11.96
CA GLU A 199 -2.18 -16.05 -12.73
C GLU A 199 -0.96 -16.44 -11.89
N ASN A 200 -0.26 -15.46 -11.31
CA ASN A 200 0.92 -15.69 -10.47
C ASN A 200 0.60 -16.63 -9.30
N THR A 201 -0.59 -16.49 -8.73
CA THR A 201 -1.02 -17.31 -7.61
C THR A 201 -1.36 -18.73 -8.02
N ALA A 202 -1.94 -18.94 -9.21
CA ALA A 202 -2.12 -20.27 -9.77
C ALA A 202 -0.77 -20.98 -10.00
N GLU A 203 0.25 -20.25 -10.44
CA GLU A 203 1.62 -20.78 -10.56
C GLU A 203 2.21 -21.18 -9.20
N VAL A 204 2.03 -20.36 -8.17
CA VAL A 204 2.45 -20.69 -6.79
C VAL A 204 1.74 -21.95 -6.28
N ALA A 205 0.43 -22.08 -6.52
CA ALA A 205 -0.32 -23.27 -6.13
C ALA A 205 0.22 -24.54 -6.83
N ASN A 206 0.52 -24.45 -8.12
CA ASN A 206 1.09 -25.54 -8.90
C ASN A 206 2.49 -25.93 -8.38
N ALA A 207 3.37 -24.95 -8.15
CA ALA A 207 4.71 -25.19 -7.62
C ALA A 207 4.69 -25.82 -6.22
N ALA A 208 3.75 -25.39 -5.38
CA ALA A 208 3.52 -25.99 -4.06
C ALA A 208 3.03 -27.44 -4.19
N GLY A 209 2.13 -27.72 -5.13
CA GLY A 209 1.70 -29.08 -5.49
C GLY A 209 2.86 -29.98 -5.90
N SER A 210 3.74 -29.52 -6.79
CA SER A 210 4.95 -30.26 -7.19
C SER A 210 5.91 -30.50 -6.02
N THR A 211 6.06 -29.52 -5.13
CA THR A 211 6.90 -29.66 -3.92
C THR A 211 6.34 -30.71 -2.96
N LYS A 212 5.01 -30.76 -2.80
CA LYS A 212 4.35 -31.79 -2.00
C LYS A 212 4.62 -33.17 -2.58
N GLN A 213 4.44 -33.35 -3.89
CA GLN A 213 4.71 -34.62 -4.56
C GLN A 213 6.16 -35.08 -4.34
N GLY A 214 7.14 -34.20 -4.55
CA GLY A 214 8.55 -34.55 -4.31
C GLY A 214 8.87 -34.90 -2.85
N ALA A 215 8.17 -34.25 -1.89
CA ALA A 215 8.30 -34.59 -0.48
C ALA A 215 7.70 -35.97 -0.15
N ASP A 216 6.57 -36.32 -0.78
CA ASP A 216 5.94 -37.64 -0.64
C ASP A 216 6.84 -38.73 -1.23
N ASP A 217 7.42 -38.50 -2.43
CA ASP A 217 8.37 -39.41 -3.08
C ASP A 217 9.63 -39.62 -2.23
N THR A 218 10.19 -38.54 -1.66
CA THR A 218 11.34 -38.61 -0.75
C THR A 218 10.99 -39.41 0.52
N GLY A 219 9.76 -39.25 1.02
CA GLY A 219 9.25 -40.00 2.16
C GLY A 219 9.15 -41.50 1.86
N LEU A 220 8.72 -41.87 0.65
CA LEU A 220 8.69 -43.26 0.18
C LEU A 220 10.11 -43.84 0.08
N ALA A 221 11.03 -43.15 -0.59
CA ALA A 221 12.43 -43.57 -0.73
C ALA A 221 13.11 -43.76 0.64
N SER A 222 12.82 -42.87 1.61
CA SER A 222 13.35 -42.98 2.98
C SER A 222 12.83 -44.22 3.71
N LYS A 223 11.55 -44.58 3.51
CA LYS A 223 10.98 -45.82 4.06
C LYS A 223 11.61 -47.06 3.42
N GLU A 224 11.81 -47.05 2.11
CA GLU A 224 12.49 -48.13 1.41
C GLU A 224 13.93 -48.32 1.90
N LEU A 225 14.68 -47.21 2.06
CA LEU A 225 16.04 -47.25 2.59
C LEU A 225 16.11 -47.77 4.03
N SER A 226 15.14 -47.39 4.87
CA SER A 226 15.00 -47.91 6.24
C SER A 226 14.74 -49.42 6.23
N ASN A 227 13.82 -49.88 5.37
CA ASN A 227 13.53 -51.31 5.21
C ASN A 227 14.75 -52.09 4.70
N MET A 228 15.49 -51.54 3.74
CA MET A 228 16.72 -52.14 3.22
C MET A 228 17.80 -52.23 4.31
N SER A 229 17.93 -51.19 5.13
CA SER A 229 18.87 -51.16 6.26
C SER A 229 18.53 -52.22 7.31
N MET A 230 17.25 -52.35 7.67
CA MET A 230 16.78 -53.42 8.58
C MET A 230 17.02 -54.81 7.98
N THR A 231 16.77 -54.97 6.68
CA THR A 231 17.02 -56.23 5.96
C THR A 231 18.51 -56.57 5.97
N MET A 232 19.40 -55.60 5.69
CA MET A 232 20.84 -55.81 5.77
C MET A 232 21.31 -56.15 7.19
N GLN A 233 20.79 -55.47 8.22
CA GLN A 233 21.12 -55.79 9.61
C GLN A 233 20.73 -57.22 9.97
N ASN A 234 19.56 -57.67 9.52
CA ASN A 234 19.11 -59.05 9.71
C ASN A 234 19.99 -60.06 8.95
N LEU A 235 20.33 -59.76 7.70
CA LEU A 235 21.22 -60.61 6.88
C LEU A 235 22.62 -60.72 7.49
N VAL A 236 23.18 -59.61 8.00
CA VAL A 236 24.47 -59.61 8.70
C VAL A 236 24.39 -60.48 9.95
N ARG A 237 23.36 -60.31 10.78
CA ARG A 237 23.15 -61.14 11.98
C ARG A 237 23.04 -62.62 11.63
N GLU A 238 22.26 -62.96 10.60
CA GLU A 238 22.08 -64.35 10.15
C GLU A 238 23.38 -64.93 9.58
N TYR A 239 24.18 -64.12 8.88
CA TYR A 239 25.50 -64.53 8.38
C TYR A 239 26.50 -64.74 9.53
N GLU A 240 26.52 -63.89 10.55
CA GLU A 240 27.32 -64.07 11.77
C GLU A 240 26.93 -65.35 12.52
N GLU A 241 25.63 -65.66 12.60
CA GLU A 241 25.13 -66.91 13.20
C GLU A 241 25.53 -68.16 12.39
N LYS A 242 25.45 -68.10 11.05
CA LYS A 242 25.75 -69.24 10.16
C LYS A 242 27.23 -69.49 9.90
N SER A 243 28.06 -68.44 9.87
CA SER A 243 29.48 -68.55 9.52
C SER A 243 30.35 -69.13 10.65
N GLY A 244 29.78 -69.43 11.82
CA GLY A 244 30.55 -69.90 12.99
C GLY A 244 31.56 -68.86 13.50
N ASN A 245 31.61 -67.68 12.88
CA ASN A 245 32.41 -66.55 13.27
C ASN A 245 31.65 -65.80 14.37
N LYS A 246 31.49 -66.44 15.54
CA LYS A 246 31.47 -65.65 16.77
C LYS A 246 32.76 -64.85 16.71
N ALA A 247 32.65 -63.55 16.43
CA ALA A 247 33.76 -62.64 16.65
C ALA A 247 34.27 -62.98 18.05
N THR A 248 35.44 -63.62 18.11
CA THR A 248 36.13 -63.78 19.38
C THR A 248 36.39 -62.34 19.76
N HIS A 249 35.63 -61.84 20.73
CA HIS A 249 35.99 -60.65 21.45
C HIS A 249 37.37 -60.99 22.02
N LYS A 250 38.44 -60.69 21.27
CA LYS A 250 39.75 -60.52 21.88
C LYS A 250 39.48 -59.49 22.95
N GLU A 251 39.64 -59.91 24.19
CA GLU A 251 39.59 -59.03 25.34
C GLU A 251 40.37 -57.75 24.97
N PRO A 252 39.78 -56.56 25.10
CA PRO A 252 40.41 -55.31 24.68
C PRO A 252 41.83 -55.24 25.23
N LEU A 253 42.75 -54.64 24.46
CA LEU A 253 44.12 -54.45 24.92
C LEU A 253 44.13 -53.77 26.30
N PHE A 254 43.17 -52.89 26.57
CA PHE A 254 42.96 -52.22 27.85
C PHE A 254 42.86 -53.20 29.03
N ASP A 255 42.04 -54.23 28.92
CA ASP A 255 41.84 -55.21 29.99
C ASP A 255 43.05 -56.15 30.10
N ARG A 256 43.61 -56.55 28.95
CA ARG A 256 44.79 -57.43 28.86
C ARG A 256 46.06 -56.84 29.47
N ILE A 257 46.26 -55.53 29.40
CA ILE A 257 47.41 -54.85 30.02
C ILE A 257 47.22 -54.57 31.53
N GLY A 258 46.07 -54.90 32.11
CA GLY A 258 45.76 -54.66 33.54
C GLY A 258 44.81 -53.49 33.81
N GLY A 259 44.07 -53.01 32.80
CA GLY A 259 42.99 -52.04 32.93
C GLY A 259 43.45 -50.65 33.39
N LYS A 260 42.53 -49.96 34.09
CA LYS A 260 42.73 -48.55 34.52
C LYS A 260 44.00 -48.35 35.33
N GLY A 261 44.31 -49.27 36.25
CA GLY A 261 45.50 -49.19 37.10
C GLY A 261 46.80 -49.22 36.31
N ALA A 262 46.88 -50.09 35.30
CA ALA A 262 48.04 -50.19 34.42
C ALA A 262 48.20 -48.94 33.53
N VAL A 263 47.10 -48.43 32.95
CA VAL A 263 47.12 -47.18 32.17
C VAL A 263 47.54 -46.00 33.04
N ASP A 264 47.05 -45.92 34.27
CA ASP A 264 47.40 -44.85 35.21
C ASP A 264 48.89 -44.86 35.57
N ALA A 265 49.46 -46.04 35.83
CA ALA A 265 50.88 -46.23 36.10
C ALA A 265 51.74 -45.92 34.86
N ALA A 266 51.34 -46.43 33.70
CA ALA A 266 52.04 -46.21 32.43
C ALA A 266 52.11 -44.73 32.06
N VAL A 267 51.00 -43.99 32.18
CA VAL A 267 51.00 -42.55 31.89
C VAL A 267 51.91 -41.78 32.86
N GLY A 268 51.98 -42.18 34.13
CA GLY A 268 52.91 -41.60 35.10
C GLY A 268 54.36 -41.74 34.64
N VAL A 269 54.82 -42.98 34.50
CA VAL A 269 56.20 -43.32 34.11
C VAL A 269 56.56 -42.77 32.73
N PHE A 270 55.63 -42.82 31.77
CA PHE A 270 55.83 -42.30 30.42
C PHE A 270 56.16 -40.81 30.43
N TYR A 271 55.34 -40.00 31.12
CA TYR A 271 55.58 -38.56 31.15
C TYR A 271 56.79 -38.18 31.99
N ASP A 272 57.15 -38.98 33.00
CA ASP A 272 58.40 -38.76 33.74
C ASP A 272 59.62 -38.95 32.82
N LYS A 273 59.57 -39.92 31.89
CA LYS A 273 60.59 -40.06 30.83
C LYS A 273 60.55 -38.91 29.81
N VAL A 274 59.36 -38.52 29.33
CA VAL A 274 59.19 -37.43 28.36
C VAL A 274 59.71 -36.09 28.90
N MET A 275 59.44 -35.77 30.17
CA MET A 275 59.88 -34.53 30.80
C MET A 275 61.39 -34.50 31.12
N ASN A 276 62.04 -35.68 31.12
CA ASN A 276 63.48 -35.82 31.24
C ASN A 276 64.20 -35.91 29.89
N ASP A 277 63.48 -35.94 28.76
CA ASP A 277 64.07 -35.90 27.42
C ASP A 277 64.19 -34.46 26.91
N ASN A 278 65.42 -33.99 26.72
CA ASN A 278 65.71 -32.64 26.24
C ASN A 278 65.12 -32.33 24.86
N ASN A 279 64.79 -33.34 24.04
CA ASN A 279 64.17 -33.14 22.72
C ASN A 279 62.63 -33.02 22.79
N LEU A 280 62.00 -33.50 23.87
CA LEU A 280 60.54 -33.49 24.01
C LEU A 280 60.06 -32.46 25.01
N LYS A 281 60.82 -32.22 26.08
CA LYS A 281 60.50 -31.28 27.15
C LYS A 281 60.03 -29.90 26.66
N PRO A 282 60.66 -29.25 25.64
CA PRO A 282 60.22 -27.92 25.20
C PRO A 282 58.77 -27.85 24.67
N PHE A 283 58.21 -28.96 24.18
CA PHE A 283 56.82 -29.00 23.71
C PHE A 283 55.79 -28.95 24.86
N PHE A 284 56.24 -29.13 26.10
CA PHE A 284 55.40 -29.13 27.30
C PHE A 284 55.61 -27.87 28.17
N ASP A 285 56.38 -26.89 27.70
CA ASP A 285 56.57 -25.63 28.42
C ASP A 285 55.24 -24.87 28.55
N GLY A 286 54.87 -24.54 29.78
CA GLY A 286 53.59 -23.89 30.09
C GLY A 286 52.36 -24.81 30.07
N VAL A 287 52.54 -26.12 29.91
CA VAL A 287 51.45 -27.10 29.94
C VAL A 287 51.20 -27.58 31.37
N ASP A 288 49.93 -27.59 31.79
CA ASP A 288 49.52 -28.25 33.02
C ASP A 288 49.64 -29.77 32.86
N MET A 289 50.72 -30.33 33.42
CA MET A 289 51.03 -31.75 33.27
C MET A 289 50.08 -32.66 34.03
N ASN A 290 49.39 -32.19 35.08
CA ASN A 290 48.36 -32.99 35.76
C ASN A 290 47.14 -33.15 34.85
N ARG A 291 46.71 -32.04 34.24
CA ARG A 291 45.62 -32.06 33.25
C ARG A 291 45.99 -32.86 32.00
N GLN A 292 47.23 -32.76 31.54
CA GLN A 292 47.72 -33.49 30.37
C GLN A 292 47.83 -35.00 30.62
N LYS A 293 48.35 -35.43 31.77
CA LYS A 293 48.34 -36.84 32.22
C LYS A 293 46.89 -37.35 32.26
N GLY A 294 45.94 -36.56 32.79
CA GLY A 294 44.51 -36.88 32.80
C GLY A 294 43.92 -37.12 31.41
N LYS A 295 44.19 -36.24 30.45
CA LYS A 295 43.74 -36.39 29.05
C LYS A 295 44.32 -37.64 28.39
N MET A 296 45.61 -37.91 28.59
CA MET A 296 46.28 -39.08 28.03
C MET A 296 45.69 -40.39 28.58
N LYS A 297 45.34 -40.45 29.87
CA LYS A 297 44.69 -41.62 30.47
C LYS A 297 43.34 -41.94 29.82
N VAL A 298 42.52 -40.92 29.61
CA VAL A 298 41.21 -41.07 28.95
C VAL A 298 41.39 -41.51 27.50
N PHE A 299 42.32 -40.89 26.77
CA PHE A 299 42.63 -41.25 25.40
C PHE A 299 43.13 -42.69 25.28
N LEU A 300 44.10 -43.12 26.09
CA LEU A 300 44.63 -44.49 26.05
C LEU A 300 43.60 -45.52 26.48
N THR A 301 42.72 -45.19 27.44
CA THR A 301 41.60 -46.05 27.81
C THR A 301 40.69 -46.29 26.61
N TYR A 302 40.34 -45.24 25.87
CA TYR A 302 39.56 -45.36 24.63
C TYR A 302 40.33 -46.11 23.53
N ALA A 303 41.58 -45.72 23.26
CA ALA A 303 42.39 -46.28 22.18
C ALA A 303 42.71 -47.77 22.36
N PHE A 304 42.78 -48.25 23.60
CA PHE A 304 42.97 -49.67 23.91
C PHE A 304 41.66 -50.45 24.08
N GLY A 305 40.51 -49.82 23.84
CA GLY A 305 39.19 -50.46 23.81
C GLY A 305 38.45 -50.56 25.15
N GLY A 306 38.79 -49.73 26.14
CA GLY A 306 38.05 -49.62 27.40
C GLY A 306 36.72 -48.86 27.24
N ALA A 307 35.83 -48.99 28.24
CA ALA A 307 34.44 -48.51 28.19
C ALA A 307 34.22 -46.98 28.20
N GLN A 308 35.26 -46.16 27.95
CA GLN A 308 35.16 -44.69 27.97
C GLN A 308 35.05 -44.14 26.55
N ASN A 309 34.01 -43.33 26.29
CA ASN A 309 33.93 -42.53 25.06
C ASN A 309 34.87 -41.33 25.18
N TYR A 310 35.86 -41.23 24.28
CA TYR A 310 36.75 -40.07 24.20
C TYR A 310 36.02 -38.90 23.52
N SER A 311 35.86 -37.79 24.23
CA SER A 311 35.24 -36.54 23.74
C SER A 311 36.24 -35.39 23.57
N GLY A 312 37.54 -35.69 23.61
CA GLY A 312 38.60 -34.70 23.41
C GLY A 312 38.83 -34.38 21.93
N LYS A 313 39.78 -33.47 21.66
CA LYS A 313 40.21 -33.12 20.30
C LYS A 313 40.76 -34.35 19.57
N SER A 314 40.59 -34.40 18.25
CA SER A 314 41.27 -35.39 17.42
C SER A 314 42.80 -35.27 17.55
N MET A 315 43.55 -36.33 17.23
CA MET A 315 45.02 -36.30 17.29
C MET A 315 45.60 -35.18 16.42
N ARG A 316 44.98 -34.90 15.28
CA ARG A 316 45.35 -33.81 14.37
C ARG A 316 45.13 -32.44 14.99
N GLU A 317 43.93 -32.15 15.46
CA GLU A 317 43.61 -30.86 16.10
C GLU A 317 44.40 -30.63 17.40
N ALA A 318 44.72 -31.70 18.13
CA ALA A 318 45.50 -31.61 19.36
C ALA A 318 46.97 -31.27 19.09
N HIS A 319 47.56 -31.74 17.99
CA HIS A 319 48.99 -31.60 17.70
C HIS A 319 49.32 -30.55 16.63
N GLN A 320 48.33 -29.96 15.94
CA GLN A 320 48.53 -28.92 14.92
C GLN A 320 49.48 -27.80 15.37
N HIS A 321 49.21 -27.22 16.55
CA HIS A 321 50.04 -26.16 17.12
C HIS A 321 51.46 -26.61 17.52
N LEU A 322 51.70 -27.90 17.71
CA LEU A 322 53.03 -28.46 18.00
C LEU A 322 53.83 -28.64 16.71
N VAL A 323 53.17 -29.00 15.60
CA VAL A 323 53.79 -29.03 14.27
C VAL A 323 54.26 -27.63 13.87
N GLU A 324 53.47 -26.59 14.15
CA GLU A 324 53.88 -25.18 13.98
C GLU A 324 55.12 -24.81 14.83
N LYS A 325 55.28 -25.44 16.00
CA LYS A 325 56.46 -25.30 16.88
C LYS A 325 57.64 -26.19 16.47
N GLY A 326 57.57 -26.90 15.35
CA GLY A 326 58.65 -27.72 14.82
C GLY A 326 58.65 -29.19 15.26
N LEU A 327 57.50 -29.74 15.66
CA LEU A 327 57.33 -31.18 15.85
C LEU A 327 57.61 -31.91 14.53
N LYS A 328 58.40 -32.99 14.59
CA LYS A 328 58.94 -33.71 13.43
C LYS A 328 58.96 -35.21 13.74
N GLU A 329 59.18 -36.02 12.71
CA GLU A 329 59.24 -37.48 12.84
C GLU A 329 60.25 -37.96 13.89
N SER A 330 61.39 -37.29 14.05
CA SER A 330 62.37 -37.60 15.10
C SER A 330 61.78 -37.50 16.51
N HIS A 331 60.94 -36.50 16.77
CA HIS A 331 60.25 -36.32 18.05
C HIS A 331 59.17 -37.39 18.27
N PHE A 332 58.40 -37.73 17.22
CA PHE A 332 57.43 -38.83 17.29
C PHE A 332 58.11 -40.17 17.60
N ASN A 333 59.23 -40.46 16.94
CA ASN A 333 60.00 -41.67 17.18
C ASN A 333 60.55 -41.71 18.62
N LYS A 334 60.93 -40.56 19.20
CA LYS A 334 61.32 -40.46 20.61
C LYS A 334 60.16 -40.77 21.56
N VAL A 335 58.97 -40.25 21.27
CA VAL A 335 57.74 -40.59 22.02
C VAL A 335 57.46 -42.10 21.95
N MET A 336 57.58 -42.72 20.78
CA MET A 336 57.41 -44.17 20.61
C MET A 336 58.46 -44.99 21.38
N GLN A 337 59.72 -44.52 21.41
CA GLN A 337 60.78 -45.14 22.22
C GLN A 337 60.45 -45.07 23.72
N HIS A 338 59.98 -43.92 24.22
CA HIS A 338 59.58 -43.75 25.62
C HIS A 338 58.36 -44.60 25.98
N LEU A 339 57.37 -44.68 25.08
CA LEU A 339 56.20 -45.55 25.26
C LEU A 339 56.62 -47.02 25.37
N GLY A 340 57.44 -47.51 24.44
CA GLY A 340 57.95 -48.88 24.47
C GLY A 340 58.81 -49.18 25.70
N SER A 341 59.68 -48.25 26.11
CA SER A 341 60.47 -48.38 27.34
C SER A 341 59.59 -48.41 28.59
N THR A 342 58.57 -47.57 28.66
CA THR A 342 57.62 -47.51 29.78
C THR A 342 56.90 -48.83 29.95
N LEU A 343 56.36 -49.39 28.87
CA LEU A 343 55.61 -50.64 28.94
C LEU A 343 56.53 -51.82 29.33
N ARG A 344 57.78 -51.86 28.85
CA ARG A 344 58.76 -52.87 29.29
C ARG A 344 59.10 -52.74 30.78
N GLU A 345 59.27 -51.52 31.27
CA GLU A 345 59.57 -51.25 32.69
C GLU A 345 58.42 -51.69 33.60
N LEU A 346 57.19 -51.61 33.11
CA LEU A 346 55.99 -52.13 33.78
C LEU A 346 55.75 -53.62 33.56
N ASN A 347 56.71 -54.36 33.00
CA ASN A 347 56.64 -55.79 32.71
C ASN A 347 55.45 -56.20 31.80
N VAL A 348 55.04 -55.31 30.89
CA VAL A 348 53.99 -55.62 29.90
C VAL A 348 54.53 -56.65 28.89
N PRO A 349 53.79 -57.72 28.56
CA PRO A 349 54.20 -58.71 27.56
C PRO A 349 54.56 -58.11 26.19
N ASN A 350 55.56 -58.68 25.51
CA ASN A 350 56.08 -58.13 24.24
C ASN A 350 55.04 -58.07 23.11
N ASP A 351 54.10 -59.03 23.05
CA ASP A 351 52.98 -59.03 22.10
C ASP A 351 52.03 -57.85 22.33
N MET A 352 51.73 -57.54 23.59
CA MET A 352 50.90 -56.39 23.97
C MET A 352 51.63 -55.06 23.73
N ILE A 353 52.95 -55.03 23.93
CA ILE A 353 53.77 -53.86 23.58
C ILE A 353 53.71 -53.60 22.06
N GLN A 354 53.80 -54.65 21.23
CA GLN A 354 53.67 -54.51 19.78
C GLN A 354 52.29 -54.00 19.37
N GLU A 355 51.23 -54.50 20.02
CA GLU A 355 49.86 -54.06 19.78
C GLU A 355 49.64 -52.59 20.17
N ALA A 356 50.10 -52.19 21.36
CA ALA A 356 50.06 -50.79 21.81
C ALA A 356 50.89 -49.88 20.89
N ALA A 357 52.05 -50.34 20.43
CA ALA A 357 52.89 -49.61 19.50
C ALA A 357 52.23 -49.46 18.13
N ALA A 358 51.53 -50.48 17.63
CA ALA A 358 50.79 -50.40 16.37
C ALA A 358 49.65 -49.36 16.45
N ILE A 359 48.92 -49.34 17.57
CA ILE A 359 47.87 -48.33 17.83
C ILE A 359 48.47 -46.92 17.90
N ALA A 360 49.58 -46.73 18.60
CA ALA A 360 50.23 -45.42 18.65
C ALA A 360 50.78 -45.01 17.27
N MET A 361 51.34 -45.95 16.52
CA MET A 361 51.90 -45.70 15.18
C MET A 361 50.84 -45.32 14.15
N SER A 362 49.61 -45.83 14.26
CA SER A 362 48.51 -45.46 13.35
C SER A 362 48.17 -43.97 13.44
N THR A 363 48.47 -43.32 14.57
CA THR A 363 48.24 -41.89 14.78
C THR A 363 49.33 -40.99 14.20
N LYS A 364 50.43 -41.55 13.65
CA LYS A 364 51.60 -40.78 13.20
C LYS A 364 51.25 -39.67 12.21
N ASN A 365 50.44 -39.98 11.19
CA ASN A 365 50.08 -39.00 10.16
C ASN A 365 49.23 -37.86 10.76
N ASP A 366 48.33 -38.18 11.67
CA ASP A 366 47.52 -37.17 12.35
C ASP A 366 48.36 -36.30 13.28
N VAL A 367 49.32 -36.88 14.02
CA VAL A 367 50.20 -36.13 14.93
C VAL A 367 51.15 -35.19 14.18
N LEU A 368 51.71 -35.66 13.06
CA LEU A 368 52.66 -34.87 12.27
C LEU A 368 51.97 -33.94 11.26
N ASN A 369 50.65 -34.06 11.09
CA ASN A 369 49.86 -33.32 10.10
C ASN A 369 50.36 -33.54 8.65
N HIS A 370 50.65 -34.80 8.32
CA HIS A 370 51.07 -35.27 7.00
C HIS A 370 49.90 -35.75 6.14
#